data_AF-A0A1I7ZGZ9-F1
#
_entry.id   AF-A0A1I7ZGZ9-F1
#
_cell.length_a   1.000
_cell.length_b   1.000
_cell.length_c   1.000
_cell.angle_alpha   90.00
_cell.angle_beta   90.00
_cell.angle_gamma   90.00
#
_symmetry.space_group_name_H-M   'P 1'
#
loop_
_entity.id
_entity.type
_entity.pdbx_description
1 polymer ?
#
loop_
_entity_poly.entity_id
_entity_poly.type
_entity_poly.pdbx_seq_one_letter_code
_entity_poly.pdbx_strand_id
1 'polypeptide(L)'
;MAEAVFSLPYDMLLNVSVVVHVPIKLFSMHIVYRYSPSNMGAMPYFILNMLAWDLLGNFFRALLHNYPVFPAVCSRAYGPIILVTDNELVYHFLFASTIACVVNCAVTSLNACPYRYAVFIFPKHLKRVKRSWAVAFFAVIYTGYTIVTFVVYWFFTISSEDYDFEKKPEDTRRLFCFQPRGW
;
A
#
# COMPACT_ATOMS: atom_id res chain seq x y z
N MET A 1 1.89 -15.77 26.00
CA MET A 1 2.93 -16.70 25.52
C MET A 1 2.73 -17.11 24.07
N ALA A 2 1.55 -17.57 23.64
CA ALA A 2 1.32 -17.93 22.23
C ALA A 2 1.54 -16.76 21.24
N GLU A 3 1.08 -15.54 21.58
CA GLU A 3 1.26 -14.35 20.74
C GLU A 3 2.75 -14.05 20.46
N ALA A 4 3.60 -14.06 21.49
CA ALA A 4 5.04 -13.80 21.36
C ALA A 4 5.77 -14.86 20.53
N VAL A 5 5.27 -16.10 20.50
CA VAL A 5 5.86 -17.19 19.69
C VAL A 5 5.54 -17.02 18.21
N PHE A 6 4.39 -16.45 17.86
CA PHE A 6 4.00 -16.21 16.46
C PHE A 6 4.41 -14.83 15.94
N SER A 7 4.42 -13.80 16.79
CA SER A 7 4.79 -12.44 16.38
C SER A 7 6.27 -12.34 16.01
N LEU A 8 7.15 -13.03 16.73
CA LEU A 8 8.60 -12.98 16.47
C LEU A 8 9.00 -13.48 15.06
N PRO A 9 8.62 -14.70 14.61
CA PRO A 9 8.95 -15.14 13.25
C PRO A 9 8.23 -14.30 12.18
N TYR A 10 7.01 -13.82 12.47
CA TYR A 10 6.28 -12.93 11.58
C TYR A 10 7.04 -11.60 11.35
N ASP A 11 7.47 -10.95 12.44
CA ASP A 11 8.24 -9.71 12.39
C ASP A 11 9.57 -9.90 11.67
N MET A 12 10.25 -11.03 11.91
CA MET A 12 11.49 -11.36 11.21
C MET A 12 11.26 -11.50 9.70
N LEU A 13 10.20 -12.20 9.28
CA LEU A 13 9.85 -12.34 7.87
C LEU A 13 9.52 -10.99 7.23
N LEU A 14 8.77 -10.12 7.93
CA LEU A 14 8.47 -8.77 7.46
C LEU A 14 9.76 -7.96 7.25
N ASN A 15 10.66 -7.98 8.22
CA ASN A 15 11.93 -7.26 8.15
C ASN A 15 12.83 -7.77 7.01
N VAL A 16 13.01 -9.09 6.90
CA VAL A 16 13.81 -9.69 5.82
C VAL A 16 13.21 -9.35 4.45
N SER A 17 11.89 -9.42 4.33
CA SER A 17 11.18 -9.06 3.10
C SER A 17 11.46 -7.61 2.71
N VAL A 18 11.39 -6.67 3.64
CA VAL A 18 11.69 -5.25 3.36
C VAL A 18 13.16 -5.07 2.95
N VAL A 19 14.10 -5.64 3.70
CA VAL A 19 15.54 -5.53 3.44
C VAL A 19 15.92 -6.04 2.05
N VAL A 20 15.22 -7.08 1.56
CA VAL A 20 15.44 -7.62 0.21
C VAL A 20 14.70 -6.81 -0.86
N HIS A 21 13.43 -6.48 -0.65
CA HIS A 21 12.62 -5.83 -1.66
C HIS A 21 13.01 -4.39 -1.94
N VAL A 22 13.41 -3.61 -0.92
CA VAL A 22 13.78 -2.21 -1.09
C VAL A 22 14.95 -2.03 -2.07
N PRO A 23 16.13 -2.65 -1.89
CA PRO A 23 17.25 -2.47 -2.81
C PRO A 23 16.94 -3.03 -4.21
N ILE A 24 16.25 -4.16 -4.30
CA ILE A 24 15.84 -4.75 -5.60
C ILE A 24 14.94 -3.78 -6.36
N LYS A 25 13.96 -3.15 -5.70
CA LYS A 25 13.03 -2.20 -6.33
C LYS A 25 13.73 -0.92 -6.73
N LEU A 26 14.60 -0.38 -5.88
CA LEU A 26 15.40 0.81 -6.21
C LEU A 26 16.32 0.55 -7.42
N PHE A 27 16.99 -0.60 -7.45
CA PHE A 27 17.83 -0.99 -8.58
C PHE A 27 17.01 -1.20 -9.86
N SER A 28 15.84 -1.83 -9.75
CA SER A 28 14.92 -2.02 -10.87
C SER A 28 14.40 -0.68 -11.41
N MET A 29 14.03 0.26 -10.54
CA MET A 29 13.64 1.62 -10.93
C MET A 29 14.79 2.33 -11.65
N HIS A 30 16.01 2.23 -11.14
CA HIS A 30 17.18 2.83 -11.77
C HIS A 30 17.38 2.27 -13.19
N ILE A 31 17.28 0.95 -13.36
CA ILE A 31 17.38 0.31 -14.67
C ILE A 31 16.29 0.82 -15.61
N VAL A 32 15.03 0.81 -15.18
CA VAL A 32 13.91 1.24 -16.01
C VAL A 32 14.05 2.72 -16.37
N TYR A 33 14.48 3.58 -15.45
CA TYR A 33 14.67 4.99 -15.73
C TYR A 33 15.81 5.24 -16.74
N ARG A 34 16.95 4.55 -16.60
CA ARG A 34 18.15 4.84 -17.38
C ARG A 34 18.24 4.08 -18.71
N TYR A 35 17.77 2.85 -18.74
CA TYR A 35 17.98 1.91 -19.87
C TYR A 35 16.71 1.59 -20.65
N SER A 36 15.56 2.21 -20.34
CA SER A 36 14.35 2.00 -21.14
C SER A 36 14.49 2.61 -22.55
N PRO A 37 14.21 1.84 -23.61
CA PRO A 37 14.32 2.33 -24.98
C PRO A 37 13.25 3.40 -25.29
N SER A 38 13.63 4.41 -26.08
CA SER A 38 12.75 5.51 -26.47
C SER A 38 11.49 5.07 -27.24
N ASN A 39 11.55 3.91 -27.91
CA ASN A 39 10.44 3.33 -28.65
C ASN A 39 9.30 2.80 -27.75
N MET A 40 9.53 2.66 -26.44
CA MET A 40 8.49 2.21 -25.50
C MET A 40 7.49 3.31 -25.07
N GLY A 41 7.63 4.53 -25.59
CA GLY A 41 6.69 5.62 -25.32
C GLY A 41 6.56 5.94 -23.83
N ALA A 42 5.34 5.87 -23.28
CA ALA A 42 5.08 6.12 -21.87
C ALA A 42 5.12 4.85 -21.00
N MET A 43 5.32 3.66 -21.58
CA MET A 43 5.37 2.38 -20.86
C MET A 43 6.33 2.38 -19.65
N PRO A 44 7.56 2.93 -19.75
CA PRO A 44 8.48 2.94 -18.62
C PRO A 44 7.95 3.73 -17.41
N TYR A 45 7.11 4.75 -17.63
CA TYR A 45 6.52 5.51 -16.54
C TYR A 45 5.44 4.74 -15.79
N PHE A 46 4.69 3.86 -16.46
CA PHE A 46 3.75 2.97 -15.77
C PHE A 46 4.50 1.98 -14.89
N ILE A 47 5.59 1.41 -15.39
CA ILE A 47 6.43 0.48 -14.63
C ILE A 47 7.05 1.19 -13.43
N LEU A 48 7.61 2.39 -13.62
CA LEU A 48 8.16 3.18 -12.52
C LEU A 48 7.09 3.55 -11.48
N ASN A 49 5.89 3.93 -11.92
CA ASN A 49 4.81 4.27 -11.02
C ASN A 49 4.32 3.05 -10.22
N MET A 50 4.17 1.89 -10.85
CA MET A 50 3.86 0.62 -10.16
C MET A 50 4.93 0.30 -9.11
N LEU A 51 6.22 0.32 -9.50
CA LEU A 51 7.33 0.09 -8.59
C LEU A 51 7.32 1.10 -7.43
N ALA A 52 6.93 2.36 -7.68
CA ALA A 52 6.91 3.41 -6.66
C ALA A 52 5.84 3.14 -5.60
N TRP A 53 4.62 2.79 -6.02
CA TRP A 53 3.55 2.41 -5.08
C TRP A 53 3.91 1.17 -4.27
N ASP A 54 4.51 0.19 -4.92
CA ASP A 54 4.96 -1.04 -4.29
C ASP A 54 6.12 -0.78 -3.29
N LEU A 55 7.11 0.04 -3.65
CA LEU A 55 8.17 0.47 -2.73
C LEU A 55 7.60 1.22 -1.52
N LEU A 56 6.68 2.16 -1.76
CA LEU A 56 6.03 2.94 -0.71
C LEU A 56 5.22 2.06 0.25
N GLY A 57 4.48 1.09 -0.29
CA GLY A 57 3.75 0.11 0.53
C GLY A 57 4.67 -0.76 1.39
N ASN A 58 5.83 -1.16 0.87
CA ASN A 58 6.82 -1.89 1.67
C ASN A 58 7.44 -1.02 2.76
N PHE A 59 7.63 0.27 2.49
CA PHE A 59 8.09 1.21 3.51
C PHE A 59 7.08 1.35 4.65
N PHE A 60 5.79 1.53 4.35
CA PHE A 60 4.77 1.57 5.39
C PHE A 60 4.66 0.26 6.17
N ARG A 61 4.76 -0.89 5.48
CA ARG A 61 4.79 -2.22 6.12
C ARG A 61 6.03 -2.44 6.98
N ALA A 62 7.15 -1.82 6.64
CA ALA A 62 8.36 -1.85 7.46
C ALA A 62 8.22 -1.04 8.75
N LEU A 63 7.43 0.04 8.72
CA LEU A 63 7.19 0.89 9.88
C LEU A 63 6.15 0.28 10.82
N LEU A 64 5.03 -0.20 10.27
CA LEU A 64 3.91 -0.77 11.00
C LEU A 64 3.80 -2.26 10.69
N HIS A 65 4.18 -3.08 11.66
CA HIS A 65 3.89 -4.51 11.64
C HIS A 65 2.50 -4.70 12.23
N ASN A 66 1.54 -5.04 11.37
CA ASN A 66 0.17 -5.30 11.77
C ASN A 66 0.05 -6.75 12.27
N TYR A 67 -0.41 -6.94 13.51
CA TYR A 67 -0.72 -8.27 14.05
C TYR A 67 -2.22 -8.37 14.38
N PRO A 68 -3.01 -9.20 13.67
CA PRO A 68 -4.43 -9.34 13.93
C PRO A 68 -4.68 -10.08 15.24
N VAL A 69 -5.60 -9.57 16.07
CA VAL A 69 -5.91 -10.11 17.40
C VAL A 69 -7.31 -10.73 17.41
N PHE A 70 -7.42 -11.96 16.92
CA PHE A 70 -8.68 -12.70 16.96
C PHE A 70 -9.08 -13.08 18.40
N PRO A 71 -10.38 -13.09 18.76
CA PRO A 71 -11.55 -12.93 17.88
C PRO A 71 -11.98 -11.47 17.64
N ALA A 72 -11.43 -10.51 18.38
CA ALA A 72 -11.72 -9.10 18.16
C ALA A 72 -11.30 -8.66 16.75
N VAL A 73 -12.08 -7.78 16.11
CA VAL A 73 -11.73 -7.22 14.80
C VAL A 73 -10.78 -6.04 15.00
N CYS A 74 -9.69 -6.29 15.73
CA CYS A 74 -8.66 -5.33 16.07
C CYS A 74 -7.29 -5.86 15.64
N SER A 75 -6.39 -4.91 15.42
CA SER A 75 -4.99 -5.20 15.14
C SER A 75 -4.12 -4.54 16.20
N ARG A 76 -3.03 -5.21 16.56
CA ARG A 76 -1.99 -4.65 17.41
C ARG A 76 -0.84 -4.15 16.55
N ALA A 77 -0.41 -2.92 16.81
CA ALA A 77 0.72 -2.30 16.16
C ALA A 77 2.03 -2.78 16.79
N TYR A 78 2.89 -3.34 15.94
CA TYR A 78 4.27 -3.70 16.22
C TYR A 78 5.20 -2.99 15.21
N GLY A 79 6.51 -3.22 15.34
CA GLY A 79 7.52 -2.64 14.47
C GLY A 79 8.08 -1.30 14.98
N PRO A 80 8.92 -0.62 14.18
CA PRO A 80 9.62 0.60 14.60
C PRO A 80 8.72 1.76 15.02
N ILE A 81 7.47 1.82 14.53
CA ILE A 81 6.56 2.94 14.81
C ILE A 81 6.24 3.10 16.30
N ILE A 82 6.25 2.01 17.07
CA ILE A 82 5.96 2.01 18.51
C ILE A 82 7.02 2.77 19.33
N LEU A 83 8.20 3.02 18.75
CA LEU A 83 9.26 3.81 19.38
C LEU A 83 9.03 5.31 19.21
N VAL A 84 8.14 5.70 18.28
CA VAL A 84 7.92 7.09 17.87
C VAL A 84 6.58 7.61 18.40
N THR A 85 5.55 6.79 18.40
CA THR A 85 4.19 7.20 18.79
C THR A 85 3.39 6.02 19.31
N ASP A 86 2.49 6.30 20.25
CA ASP A 86 1.46 5.38 20.73
C ASP A 86 0.04 5.78 20.25
N ASN A 87 -0.06 6.70 19.28
CA ASN A 87 -1.33 7.24 18.80
C ASN A 87 -2.03 6.30 17.81
N GLU A 88 -3.24 5.87 18.17
CA GLU A 88 -4.13 5.02 17.35
C GLU A 88 -4.38 5.57 15.94
N LEU A 89 -4.55 6.89 15.80
CA LEU A 89 -4.78 7.54 14.50
C LEU A 89 -3.59 7.34 13.55
N VAL A 90 -2.36 7.30 14.08
CA VAL A 90 -1.17 7.06 13.26
C VAL A 90 -1.13 5.62 12.76
N TYR A 91 -1.56 4.66 13.59
CA TYR A 91 -1.65 3.26 13.19
C TYR A 91 -2.69 3.06 12.09
N HIS A 92 -3.88 3.66 12.24
CA HIS A 92 -4.90 3.67 11.20
C HIS A 92 -4.40 4.30 9.90
N PHE A 93 -3.72 5.45 10.00
CA PHE A 93 -3.19 6.14 8.82
C PHE A 93 -2.14 5.31 8.07
N LEU A 94 -1.19 4.69 8.77
CA LEU A 94 -0.15 3.85 8.16
C LEU A 94 -0.74 2.57 7.54
N PHE A 95 -1.73 1.97 8.20
CA PHE A 95 -2.41 0.79 7.68
C PHE A 95 -3.25 1.13 6.44
N ALA A 96 -4.05 2.21 6.50
CA ALA A 96 -4.79 2.72 5.35
C ALA A 96 -3.88 3.06 4.16
N SER A 97 -2.73 3.70 4.44
CA SER A 97 -1.73 4.04 3.43
C SER A 97 -1.14 2.78 2.77
N THR A 98 -0.94 1.71 3.55
CA THR A 98 -0.50 0.42 3.02
C THR A 98 -1.54 -0.17 2.08
N ILE A 99 -2.83 -0.17 2.46
CA ILE A 99 -3.93 -0.63 1.61
C ILE A 99 -4.01 0.21 0.32
N ALA A 100 -3.92 1.53 0.43
CA ALA A 100 -3.93 2.43 -0.72
C ALA A 100 -2.77 2.14 -1.68
N CYS A 101 -1.57 1.83 -1.17
CA CYS A 101 -0.44 1.41 -1.98
C CYS A 101 -0.71 0.09 -2.72
N VAL A 102 -1.31 -0.89 -2.06
CA VAL A 102 -1.69 -2.17 -2.68
C VAL A 102 -2.73 -1.96 -3.78
N VAL A 103 -3.78 -1.17 -3.52
CA VAL A 103 -4.82 -0.84 -4.50
C VAL A 103 -4.21 -0.13 -5.71
N ASN A 104 -3.38 0.90 -5.50
CA ASN A 104 -2.72 1.61 -6.61
C ASN A 104 -1.75 0.71 -7.37
N CYS A 105 -1.02 -0.17 -6.71
CA CYS A 105 -0.15 -1.16 -7.36
C CYS A 105 -0.97 -2.13 -8.25
N ALA A 106 -2.11 -2.60 -7.77
CA ALA A 106 -3.01 -3.46 -8.55
C ALA A 106 -3.58 -2.71 -9.76
N VAL A 107 -4.10 -1.49 -9.55
CA VAL A 107 -4.71 -0.66 -10.61
C VAL A 107 -3.66 -0.28 -11.66
N THR A 108 -2.44 0.07 -11.27
CA THR A 108 -1.36 0.38 -12.22
C THR A 108 -0.96 -0.84 -13.04
N SER A 109 -0.85 -2.02 -12.41
CA SER A 109 -0.57 -3.29 -13.08
C SER A 109 -1.66 -3.64 -14.11
N LEU A 110 -2.93 -3.46 -13.75
CA LEU A 110 -4.07 -3.70 -14.65
C LEU A 110 -4.11 -2.71 -15.81
N ASN A 111 -3.75 -1.44 -15.59
CA ASN A 111 -3.73 -0.41 -16.63
C ASN A 111 -2.55 -0.55 -17.61
N ALA A 112 -1.51 -1.31 -17.27
CA ALA A 112 -0.40 -1.59 -18.17
C ALA A 112 -0.83 -2.39 -19.42
N CYS A 113 -1.76 -3.34 -19.24
CA CYS A 113 -2.30 -4.16 -20.33
C CYS A 113 -3.06 -3.36 -21.41
N PRO A 114 -4.10 -2.55 -21.08
CA PRO A 114 -4.82 -1.75 -22.06
C PRO A 114 -3.91 -0.69 -22.70
N TYR A 115 -2.91 -0.16 -21.98
CA TYR A 115 -1.93 0.73 -22.59
C TYR A 115 -1.11 0.04 -23.69
N ARG A 116 -0.58 -1.17 -23.42
CA ARG A 116 0.15 -1.97 -24.43
C ARG A 116 -0.72 -2.31 -25.63
N TYR A 117 -1.97 -2.69 -25.37
CA TYR A 117 -2.95 -2.98 -26.42
C TYR A 117 -3.23 -1.74 -27.29
N ALA A 118 -3.44 -0.58 -26.66
CA ALA A 118 -3.68 0.66 -27.38
C ALA A 118 -2.49 1.08 -28.24
N VAL A 119 -1.25 0.92 -27.75
CA VAL A 119 -0.02 1.19 -28.52
C VAL A 119 0.06 0.33 -29.78
N PHE A 120 -0.36 -0.93 -29.69
CA PHE A 120 -0.33 -1.86 -30.82
C PHE A 120 -1.39 -1.55 -31.87
N ILE A 121 -2.64 -1.29 -31.47
CA ILE A 121 -3.75 -1.09 -32.40
C ILE A 121 -3.87 0.36 -32.92
N PHE A 122 -3.58 1.34 -32.07
CA PHE A 122 -3.79 2.76 -32.38
C PHE A 122 -2.49 3.59 -32.36
N PRO A 123 -1.42 3.19 -33.08
CA PRO A 123 -0.13 3.89 -33.02
C PRO A 123 -0.21 5.33 -33.54
N LYS A 124 -1.08 5.62 -34.52
CA LYS A 124 -1.27 6.97 -35.07
C LYS A 124 -1.93 7.94 -34.08
N HIS A 125 -2.92 7.47 -33.32
CA HIS A 125 -3.62 8.30 -32.33
C HIS A 125 -2.74 8.57 -31.11
N LEU A 126 -2.01 7.56 -30.63
CA LEU A 126 -1.12 7.71 -29.47
C LEU A 126 0.11 8.57 -29.74
N LYS A 127 0.61 8.62 -30.99
CA LYS A 127 1.66 9.58 -31.38
C LYS A 127 1.22 11.04 -31.22
N ARG A 128 -0.08 11.33 -31.33
CA ARG A 128 -0.64 12.68 -31.20
C ARG A 128 -0.83 13.10 -29.75
N VAL A 129 -1.00 12.14 -28.85
CA VAL A 129 -1.13 12.39 -27.40
C VAL A 129 0.26 12.66 -26.84
N LYS A 130 0.49 13.89 -26.33
CA LYS A 130 1.76 14.20 -25.68
C LYS A 130 1.92 13.32 -24.44
N ARG A 131 3.13 12.81 -24.22
CA ARG A 131 3.49 11.94 -23.09
C ARG A 131 3.05 12.51 -21.73
N SER A 132 3.19 13.83 -21.54
CA SER A 132 2.79 14.50 -20.30
C SER A 132 1.28 14.43 -20.02
N TRP A 133 0.43 14.48 -21.05
CA TRP A 133 -1.02 14.38 -20.89
C TRP A 133 -1.45 12.98 -20.46
N ALA A 134 -0.82 11.94 -21.02
CA ALA A 134 -1.06 10.58 -20.58
C ALA A 134 -0.67 10.41 -19.10
N VAL A 135 0.54 10.86 -18.72
CA VAL A 135 1.00 10.79 -17.32
C VAL A 135 0.06 11.55 -16.38
N ALA A 136 -0.38 12.76 -16.73
CA ALA A 136 -1.31 13.55 -15.93
C ALA A 136 -2.66 12.84 -15.74
N PHE A 137 -3.22 12.26 -16.80
CA PHE A 137 -4.47 11.52 -16.74
C PHE A 137 -4.40 10.34 -15.75
N PHE A 138 -3.32 9.55 -15.82
CA PHE A 138 -3.13 8.43 -14.90
C PHE A 138 -2.85 8.88 -13.47
N ALA A 139 -2.11 9.97 -13.27
CA ALA A 139 -1.90 10.55 -11.95
C ALA A 139 -3.22 10.95 -11.27
N VAL A 140 -4.16 11.56 -12.02
CA VAL A 140 -5.50 11.89 -11.53
C VAL A 140 -6.26 10.62 -11.15
N ILE A 141 -6.21 9.57 -11.97
CA ILE A 141 -6.87 8.29 -11.68
C ILE A 141 -6.35 7.69 -10.38
N TYR A 142 -5.02 7.58 -10.20
CA TYR A 142 -4.43 6.97 -9.00
C TYR A 142 -4.67 7.81 -7.74
N THR A 143 -4.68 9.14 -7.88
CA THR A 143 -5.09 10.03 -6.79
C THR A 143 -6.54 9.78 -6.40
N GLY A 144 -7.43 9.61 -7.39
CA GLY A 144 -8.83 9.24 -7.16
C GLY A 144 -8.99 7.92 -6.39
N TYR A 145 -8.30 6.86 -6.81
CA TYR A 145 -8.32 5.57 -6.10
C TYR A 145 -7.79 5.67 -4.67
N THR A 146 -6.76 6.49 -4.46
CA THR A 146 -6.24 6.77 -3.12
C THR A 146 -7.31 7.41 -2.25
N ILE A 147 -7.95 8.49 -2.72
CA ILE A 147 -9.02 9.18 -2.00
C ILE A 147 -10.17 8.22 -1.66
N VAL A 148 -10.64 7.43 -2.64
CA VAL A 148 -11.71 6.46 -2.43
C VAL A 148 -11.31 5.43 -1.38
N THR A 149 -10.07 4.94 -1.41
CA THR A 149 -9.59 3.97 -0.42
C THR A 149 -9.61 4.56 0.99
N PHE A 150 -9.16 5.80 1.18
CA PHE A 150 -9.22 6.46 2.49
C PHE A 150 -10.64 6.73 2.96
N VAL A 151 -11.54 7.16 2.07
CA VAL A 151 -12.95 7.38 2.41
C VAL A 151 -13.62 6.08 2.82
N VAL A 152 -13.44 5.01 2.04
CA VAL A 152 -13.96 3.69 2.39
C VAL A 152 -13.38 3.23 3.73
N TYR A 153 -12.06 3.34 3.90
CA TYR A 153 -11.38 2.96 5.15
C TYR A 153 -11.96 3.68 6.37
N TRP A 154 -12.20 4.99 6.27
CA TRP A 154 -12.79 5.80 7.34
C TRP A 154 -14.16 5.28 7.81
N PHE A 155 -14.99 4.76 6.92
CA PHE A 155 -16.28 4.15 7.31
C PHE A 155 -16.11 2.85 8.10
N PHE A 156 -14.96 2.18 7.99
CA PHE A 156 -14.65 0.95 8.72
C PHE A 156 -13.80 1.17 9.99
N THR A 157 -13.31 2.38 10.25
CA THR A 157 -12.54 2.66 11.48
C THR A 157 -13.45 2.97 12.65
N ILE A 158 -13.13 2.42 13.82
CA ILE A 158 -13.75 2.76 15.09
C ILE A 158 -12.64 2.98 16.12
N SER A 159 -12.82 3.92 17.04
CA SER A 159 -11.86 4.08 18.13
C SER A 159 -11.84 2.82 18.99
N SER A 160 -10.65 2.44 19.44
CA SER A 160 -10.47 1.35 20.39
C SER A 160 -11.24 1.57 21.70
N GLU A 161 -11.54 2.81 22.09
CA GLU A 161 -12.35 3.14 23.27
C GLU A 161 -13.83 2.81 23.08
N ASP A 162 -14.37 3.05 21.88
CA ASP A 162 -15.78 2.82 21.52
C ASP A 162 -16.06 1.37 21.06
N TYR A 163 -15.05 0.50 21.10
CA TYR A 163 -15.17 -0.89 20.65
C TYR A 163 -15.83 -1.78 21.72
N ASP A 164 -17.14 -1.97 21.58
CA ASP A 164 -17.99 -2.76 22.50
C ASP A 164 -18.28 -4.20 22.04
N PHE A 165 -17.67 -4.67 20.95
CA PHE A 165 -17.98 -5.97 20.35
C PHE A 165 -17.02 -7.09 20.80
N GLU A 166 -17.58 -8.14 21.40
CA GLU A 166 -16.83 -9.28 21.95
C GLU A 166 -15.80 -8.91 23.04
N LYS A 167 -15.17 -9.93 23.65
CA LYS A 167 -14.24 -9.74 24.77
C LYS A 167 -12.97 -9.04 24.26
N LYS A 168 -12.88 -7.72 24.49
CA LYS A 168 -11.68 -6.92 24.24
C LYS A 168 -10.48 -7.59 24.95
N PRO A 169 -9.31 -7.70 24.29
CA PRO A 169 -8.12 -8.23 24.94
C PRO A 169 -7.77 -7.37 26.18
N GLU A 170 -7.35 -8.03 27.26
CA GLU A 170 -7.03 -7.36 28.54
C GLU A 170 -5.92 -6.31 28.39
N ASP A 171 -5.00 -6.51 27.45
CA ASP A 171 -3.98 -5.53 27.09
C ASP A 171 -4.43 -4.69 25.90
N THR A 172 -4.87 -3.46 26.19
CA THR A 172 -5.36 -2.50 25.20
C THR A 172 -4.27 -1.69 24.52
N ARG A 173 -3.00 -1.89 24.91
CA ARG A 173 -1.90 -1.10 24.37
C ARG A 173 -1.71 -1.36 22.88
N ARG A 174 -1.54 -0.27 22.13
CA ARG A 174 -1.20 -0.27 20.70
C ARG A 174 -2.23 -0.97 19.82
N LEU A 175 -3.48 -1.02 20.27
CA LEU A 175 -4.59 -1.53 19.49
C LEU A 175 -5.18 -0.44 18.61
N PHE A 176 -5.63 -0.86 17.44
CA PHE A 176 -6.49 -0.08 16.57
C PHE A 176 -7.54 -1.02 15.99
N CYS A 177 -8.80 -0.58 15.96
CA CYS A 177 -9.95 -1.46 15.77
C CYS A 177 -10.77 -1.10 14.54
N PHE A 178 -11.48 -2.10 14.03
CA PHE A 178 -12.35 -1.95 12.87
C PHE A 178 -13.79 -2.23 13.27
N GLN A 179 -14.72 -1.58 12.56
CA GLN A 179 -16.14 -1.77 12.72
C GLN A 179 -16.48 -3.26 12.43
N PRO A 180 -16.98 -4.02 13.41
CA PRO A 180 -17.21 -5.46 13.25
C PRO A 180 -18.51 -5.76 12.51
N ARG A 181 -19.48 -4.84 12.58
CA ARG A 181 -20.71 -4.88 11.79
C ARG A 181 -20.47 -4.04 10.53
N GLY A 182 -20.74 -4.62 9.37
CA GLY A 182 -20.77 -3.85 8.12
C GLY A 182 -21.73 -2.66 8.24
N TRP A 183 -21.59 -1.70 7.33
CA TRP A 183 -22.47 -0.54 7.24
C TRP A 183 -23.94 -0.95 7.10
#